data_AF-A0A925DX73-F1
#
_entry.id   AF-A0A925DX73-F1
#
_cell.length_a   1.000
_cell.length_b   1.000
_cell.length_c   1.000
_cell.angle_alpha   90.00
_cell.angle_beta   90.00
_cell.angle_gamma   90.00
#
_symmetry.space_group_name_H-M   'P 1'
#
loop_
_entity.id
_entity.type
_entity.pdbx_description
1 polymer ?
#
loop_
_entity_poly.entity_id
_entity_poly.type
_entity_poly.pdbx_seq_one_letter_code
_entity_poly.pdbx_strand_id
1 'polypeptide(L)'
;MKKISTRRLYYRIRHKYFTLNNAVIAVAFAITVSWVWGSLGVMERNYTLQKEVDSKKRELQLAELATSSLEFEKRYYQTREYQELAVREHLGLVLPGEKVLVLPANSQVVKAADASTTAQTRTTALTISNFRQWVNFLFGGNSKSISD
;
A
#
# COMPACT_ATOMS: atom_id res chain seq x y z
N MET A 1 59.31 31.34 -9.66
CA MET A 1 59.96 30.13 -10.24
C MET A 1 59.08 28.89 -9.97
N LYS A 2 58.23 28.44 -10.91
CA LYS A 2 57.30 27.30 -10.69
C LYS A 2 56.93 26.56 -12.01
N LYS A 3 57.89 26.34 -12.91
CA LYS A 3 57.65 25.71 -14.24
C LYS A 3 58.38 24.38 -14.48
N ILE A 4 59.15 23.88 -13.52
CA ILE A 4 60.02 22.71 -13.72
C ILE A 4 59.35 21.39 -13.28
N SER A 5 58.35 21.43 -12.39
CA SER A 5 57.68 20.21 -11.88
C SER A 5 56.66 19.61 -12.85
N THR A 6 56.00 20.43 -13.68
CA THR A 6 54.94 19.97 -14.59
C THR A 6 55.50 19.17 -15.78
N ARG A 7 56.64 19.58 -16.34
CA ARG A 7 57.30 18.87 -17.45
C ARG A 7 57.79 17.48 -17.04
N ARG A 8 58.32 17.34 -15.81
CA ARG A 8 58.76 16.04 -15.28
C ARG A 8 57.58 15.11 -14.99
N LEU A 9 56.46 15.66 -14.51
CA LEU A 9 55.23 14.90 -14.30
C LEU A 9 54.67 14.40 -15.64
N TYR A 10 54.60 15.25 -16.66
CA TYR A 10 54.16 14.89 -18.00
C TYR A 10 55.04 13.80 -18.63
N TYR A 11 56.36 13.91 -18.50
CA TYR A 11 57.30 12.92 -19.05
C TYR A 11 57.16 11.56 -18.35
N ARG A 12 57.00 11.53 -17.02
CA ARG A 12 56.74 10.29 -16.27
C ARG A 12 55.39 9.69 -16.61
N ILE A 13 54.35 10.51 -16.78
CA ILE A 13 53.02 10.04 -17.20
C ILE A 13 53.11 9.41 -18.60
N ARG A 14 53.74 10.10 -19.55
CA ARG A 14 53.85 9.64 -20.94
C ARG A 14 54.76 8.42 -21.12
N HIS A 15 55.84 8.27 -20.38
CA HIS A 15 56.70 7.08 -20.55
C HIS A 15 56.34 5.90 -19.65
N LYS A 16 55.75 6.14 -18.48
CA LYS A 16 55.43 5.05 -17.53
C LYS A 16 54.00 4.51 -17.70
N TYR A 17 53.05 5.34 -18.12
CA TYR A 17 51.65 4.94 -18.27
C TYR A 17 51.21 4.78 -19.72
N PHE A 18 51.90 5.39 -20.68
CA PHE A 18 51.62 5.28 -22.12
C PHE A 18 52.45 4.16 -22.76
N THR A 19 52.40 2.97 -22.16
CA THR A 19 52.94 1.72 -22.72
C THR A 19 51.80 0.89 -23.31
N LEU A 20 52.07 0.07 -24.34
CA LEU A 20 51.04 -0.73 -25.02
C LEU A 20 50.23 -1.60 -24.04
N ASN A 21 50.87 -2.14 -23.01
CA ASN A 21 50.21 -2.96 -21.99
C ASN A 21 49.14 -2.16 -21.21
N ASN A 22 49.47 -0.94 -20.78
CA ASN A 22 48.51 -0.08 -20.07
C ASN A 22 47.37 0.39 -20.98
N ALA A 23 47.62 0.58 -22.28
CA ALA A 23 46.57 0.91 -23.24
C ALA A 23 45.56 -0.23 -23.40
N VAL A 24 46.04 -1.48 -23.47
CA VAL A 24 45.16 -2.67 -23.52
C VAL A 24 44.32 -2.78 -22.25
N ILE A 25 44.91 -2.58 -21.07
CA ILE A 25 44.18 -2.58 -19.79
C ILE A 25 43.10 -1.49 -19.76
N ALA A 26 43.41 -0.29 -20.24
CA ALA A 26 42.46 0.82 -20.31
C ALA A 26 41.28 0.53 -21.26
N VAL A 27 41.54 -0.10 -22.41
CA VAL A 27 40.48 -0.53 -23.35
C VAL A 27 39.62 -1.63 -22.73
N ALA A 28 40.22 -2.63 -22.10
CA ALA A 28 39.48 -3.67 -21.39
C ALA A 28 38.58 -3.08 -20.30
N PHE A 29 39.08 -2.11 -19.53
CA PHE A 29 38.30 -1.41 -18.51
C PHE A 29 37.16 -0.57 -19.11
N ALA A 30 37.39 0.09 -20.25
CA ALA A 30 36.34 0.84 -20.93
C ALA A 30 35.21 -0.08 -21.41
N ILE A 31 35.55 -1.29 -21.89
CA ILE A 31 34.57 -2.30 -22.31
C ILE A 31 33.75 -2.78 -21.11
N THR A 32 34.39 -3.10 -19.98
CA THR A 32 33.65 -3.56 -18.80
C THR A 32 32.72 -2.49 -18.23
N VAL A 33 33.16 -1.24 -18.15
CA VAL A 33 32.32 -0.12 -17.70
C VAL A 33 31.15 0.13 -18.66
N SER A 34 31.39 0.06 -19.96
CA SER A 34 30.34 0.22 -20.98
C SER A 34 29.28 -0.89 -20.87
N TRP A 35 29.69 -2.12 -20.57
CA TRP A 35 28.78 -3.24 -20.38
C TRP A 35 27.92 -3.06 -19.12
N VAL A 36 28.52 -2.62 -18.01
CA VAL A 36 27.79 -2.29 -16.78
C VAL A 36 26.75 -1.20 -17.05
N TRP A 37 27.15 -0.10 -17.71
CA TRP A 37 26.24 1.02 -17.98
C TRP A 37 25.05 0.61 -18.86
N GLY A 38 25.27 -0.24 -19.88
CA GLY A 38 24.21 -0.79 -20.73
C GLY A 38 23.25 -1.71 -19.98
N SER A 39 23.73 -2.45 -18.97
CA SER A 39 22.89 -3.36 -18.17
C SER A 39 21.94 -2.65 -17.22
N LEU A 40 22.28 -1.46 -16.72
CA LEU A 40 21.44 -0.73 -15.75
C LEU A 40 20.12 -0.23 -16.38
N GLY A 41 20.15 0.27 -17.62
CA GLY A 41 18.96 0.85 -18.27
C GLY A 41 17.84 -0.16 -18.60
N VAL A 42 18.20 -1.43 -18.81
CA VAL A 42 17.23 -2.50 -19.08
C VAL A 42 16.45 -2.90 -17.82
N MET A 43 17.08 -2.77 -16.65
CA MET A 43 16.46 -3.14 -15.37
C MET A 43 15.40 -2.13 -14.94
N GLU A 44 15.67 -0.83 -15.10
CA GLU A 44 14.73 0.23 -14.71
C GLU A 44 13.44 0.16 -15.53
N ARG A 45 13.54 0.01 -16.85
CA ARG A 45 12.37 -0.08 -17.74
C ARG A 45 11.53 -1.34 -17.50
N ASN A 46 12.17 -2.48 -17.24
CA ASN A 46 11.43 -3.70 -16.91
C ASN A 46 10.71 -3.59 -15.56
N TYR A 47 11.35 -2.95 -14.57
CA TYR A 47 10.75 -2.79 -13.25
C TYR A 47 9.53 -1.86 -13.29
N THR A 48 9.58 -0.76 -14.04
CA THR A 48 8.41 0.13 -14.20
C THR A 48 7.25 -0.58 -14.89
N LEU A 49 7.53 -1.36 -15.94
CA LEU A 49 6.51 -2.11 -16.66
C LEU A 49 5.89 -3.21 -15.78
N GLN A 50 6.71 -3.94 -15.03
CA GLN A 50 6.21 -4.95 -14.08
C GLN A 50 5.35 -4.31 -12.98
N LYS A 51 5.79 -3.16 -12.43
CA LYS A 51 5.03 -2.44 -11.42
C LYS A 51 3.67 -1.97 -11.95
N GLU A 52 3.62 -1.50 -13.19
CA GLU A 52 2.37 -1.10 -13.84
C GLU A 52 1.45 -2.31 -14.03
N VAL A 53 1.95 -3.42 -14.57
CA VAL A 53 1.19 -4.67 -14.72
C VAL A 53 0.64 -5.15 -13.39
N ASP A 54 1.47 -5.16 -12.34
CA ASP A 54 1.05 -5.57 -11.00
C ASP A 54 -0.03 -4.63 -10.42
N SER A 55 0.07 -3.33 -10.69
CA SER A 55 -0.95 -2.37 -10.28
C SER A 55 -2.28 -2.63 -10.99
N LYS A 56 -2.26 -2.87 -12.30
CA LYS A 56 -3.45 -3.18 -13.09
C LYS A 56 -4.07 -4.51 -12.71
N LYS A 57 -3.25 -5.52 -12.39
CA LYS A 57 -3.73 -6.80 -11.89
C LYS A 57 -4.46 -6.66 -10.56
N ARG A 58 -3.95 -5.84 -9.64
CA ARG A 58 -4.63 -5.54 -8.37
C ARG A 58 -5.94 -4.79 -8.58
N GLU A 59 -5.95 -3.78 -9.45
CA GLU A 59 -7.18 -3.05 -9.81
C GLU A 59 -8.25 -3.99 -10.37
N LEU A 60 -7.86 -4.90 -11.26
CA LEU A 60 -8.75 -5.90 -11.85
C LEU A 60 -9.32 -6.84 -10.78
N GLN A 61 -8.48 -7.38 -9.89
CA GLN A 61 -8.94 -8.26 -8.81
C GLN A 61 -9.96 -7.58 -7.88
N LEU A 62 -9.75 -6.29 -7.56
CA LEU A 62 -10.69 -5.51 -6.75
C LEU A 62 -12.02 -5.30 -7.49
N ALA A 63 -11.95 -5.01 -8.80
CA ALA A 63 -13.14 -4.86 -9.62
C ALA A 63 -13.93 -6.17 -9.73
N GLU A 64 -13.26 -7.29 -9.98
CA GLU A 64 -13.87 -8.62 -10.01
C GLU A 64 -14.54 -8.95 -8.66
N LEU A 65 -13.86 -8.68 -7.54
CA LEU A 65 -14.43 -8.89 -6.22
C LEU A 65 -15.70 -8.05 -6.01
N ALA A 66 -15.66 -6.76 -6.37
CA ALA A 66 -16.82 -5.88 -6.28
C ALA A 66 -17.99 -6.38 -7.13
N THR A 67 -17.72 -6.83 -8.38
CA THR A 67 -18.76 -7.39 -9.25
C THR A 67 -19.37 -8.67 -8.70
N SER A 68 -18.55 -9.57 -8.12
CA SER A 68 -19.06 -10.80 -7.51
C SER A 68 -19.93 -10.50 -6.29
N SER A 69 -19.51 -9.55 -5.46
CA SER A 69 -20.30 -9.07 -4.31
C SER A 69 -21.67 -8.54 -4.75
N LEU A 70 -21.68 -7.66 -5.76
CA LEU A 70 -22.90 -7.11 -6.34
C LEU A 70 -23.80 -8.20 -6.95
N GLU A 71 -23.21 -9.22 -7.57
CA GLU A 71 -23.96 -10.35 -8.10
C GLU A 71 -24.63 -11.17 -6.99
N PHE A 72 -23.93 -11.43 -5.88
CA PHE A 72 -24.50 -12.11 -4.72
C PHE A 72 -25.64 -11.30 -4.10
N GLU A 73 -25.47 -9.99 -3.95
CA GLU A 73 -26.50 -9.09 -3.44
C GLU A 73 -27.74 -9.08 -4.34
N LYS A 74 -27.53 -8.97 -5.66
CA LYS A 74 -28.62 -9.08 -6.63
C LYS A 74 -29.35 -10.42 -6.49
N ARG A 75 -28.63 -11.54 -6.38
CA ARG A 75 -29.23 -12.88 -6.21
C ARG A 75 -30.02 -12.96 -4.91
N TYR A 76 -29.50 -12.40 -3.82
CA TYR A 76 -30.20 -12.32 -2.53
C TYR A 76 -31.55 -11.60 -2.67
N TYR A 77 -31.59 -10.44 -3.33
CA TYR A 77 -32.85 -9.72 -3.59
C TYR A 77 -33.81 -10.44 -4.53
N GLN A 78 -33.31 -11.34 -5.37
CA GLN A 78 -34.13 -12.18 -6.24
C GLN A 78 -34.70 -13.41 -5.53
N THR A 79 -34.26 -13.73 -4.30
CA THR A 79 -34.81 -14.86 -3.56
C THR A 79 -36.25 -14.60 -3.15
N ARG A 80 -37.06 -15.68 -3.12
CA ARG A 80 -38.47 -15.60 -2.71
C ARG A 80 -38.61 -15.12 -1.28
N GLU A 81 -37.75 -15.62 -0.38
CA GLU A 81 -37.73 -15.24 1.03
C GLU A 81 -37.55 -13.73 1.21
N TYR A 82 -36.59 -13.13 0.49
CA TYR A 82 -36.38 -11.68 0.56
C TYR A 82 -37.58 -10.90 0.01
N GLN A 83 -38.09 -11.29 -1.16
CA GLN A 83 -39.24 -10.63 -1.78
C GLN A 83 -40.48 -10.70 -0.89
N GLU A 84 -40.72 -11.85 -0.28
CA GLU A 84 -41.82 -12.07 0.63
C GLU A 84 -41.68 -11.22 1.89
N LEU A 85 -40.49 -11.21 2.51
CA LEU A 85 -40.21 -10.36 3.67
C LEU A 85 -40.39 -8.87 3.34
N ALA A 86 -39.87 -8.41 2.20
CA ALA A 86 -39.99 -7.02 1.76
C ALA A 86 -41.46 -6.62 1.51
N VAL A 87 -42.25 -7.48 0.86
CA VAL A 87 -43.69 -7.23 0.65
C VAL A 87 -44.44 -7.16 1.98
N ARG A 88 -44.12 -8.05 2.94
CA ARG A 88 -44.73 -8.04 4.27
C ARG A 88 -44.41 -6.76 5.04
N GLU A 89 -43.15 -6.33 5.01
CA GLU A 89 -42.71 -5.07 5.63
C GLU A 89 -43.46 -3.88 5.03
N HIS A 90 -43.57 -3.81 3.71
CA HIS A 90 -44.26 -2.72 3.02
C HIS A 90 -45.77 -2.69 3.22
N LEU A 91 -46.42 -3.87 3.30
CA LEU A 91 -47.86 -3.97 3.47
C LEU A 91 -48.30 -4.06 4.94
N GLY A 92 -47.35 -4.12 5.88
CA GLY A 92 -47.65 -4.34 7.30
C GLY A 92 -48.31 -5.69 7.58
N LEU A 93 -48.01 -6.70 6.75
CA LEU A 93 -48.57 -8.05 6.88
C LEU A 93 -47.64 -8.94 7.71
N VAL A 94 -48.21 -9.95 8.35
CA VAL A 94 -47.49 -10.85 9.25
C VAL A 94 -47.95 -12.29 9.04
N LEU A 95 -47.06 -13.28 9.20
CA LEU A 95 -47.47 -14.68 9.15
C LEU A 95 -48.28 -15.10 10.38
N PRO A 96 -49.14 -16.12 10.26
CA PRO A 96 -49.77 -16.74 11.42
C PRO A 96 -48.70 -17.29 12.38
N GLY A 97 -48.67 -16.76 13.61
CA GLY A 97 -47.70 -17.14 14.65
C GLY A 97 -46.53 -16.17 14.85
N GLU A 98 -46.33 -15.22 13.94
CA GLU A 98 -45.32 -14.17 14.05
C GLU A 98 -45.88 -12.96 14.83
N LYS A 99 -45.09 -12.42 15.78
CA LYS A 99 -45.50 -11.30 16.63
C LYS A 99 -44.63 -10.07 16.32
N VAL A 100 -45.26 -9.01 15.83
CA VAL A 100 -44.58 -7.72 15.58
C VAL A 100 -44.66 -6.86 16.83
N LEU A 101 -43.51 -6.39 17.32
CA LEU A 101 -43.42 -5.44 18.44
C LEU A 101 -43.28 -4.03 17.88
N VAL A 102 -44.35 -3.24 17.93
CA VAL A 102 -44.30 -1.82 17.56
C VAL A 102 -43.85 -1.01 18.78
N LEU A 103 -42.64 -0.47 18.71
CA LEU A 103 -42.06 0.35 19.78
C LEU A 103 -42.38 1.84 19.56
N PRO A 104 -42.73 2.59 20.62
CA PRO A 104 -42.87 4.05 20.52
C PRO A 104 -41.51 4.70 20.22
N ALA A 105 -41.54 5.94 19.72
CA ALA A 105 -40.32 6.68 19.44
C ALA A 105 -39.45 6.80 20.71
N ASN A 106 -38.16 6.44 20.58
CA ASN A 106 -37.20 6.55 21.68
C ASN A 106 -37.18 7.97 22.25
N SER A 107 -37.15 8.06 23.59
CA SER A 107 -37.09 9.34 24.30
C SER A 107 -35.80 10.10 23.95
N GLN A 108 -35.81 11.42 24.10
CA GLN A 108 -34.62 12.24 23.81
C GLN A 108 -33.41 11.85 24.66
N VAL A 109 -33.65 11.31 25.86
CA VAL A 109 -32.61 10.84 26.78
C VAL A 109 -31.88 9.61 26.21
N VAL A 110 -32.62 8.66 25.62
CA VAL A 110 -32.04 7.47 24.97
C VAL A 110 -31.30 7.85 23.70
N LYS A 111 -31.88 8.74 22.88
CA LYS A 111 -31.21 9.25 21.67
C LYS A 111 -29.90 9.98 21.97
N ALA A 112 -29.85 10.74 23.06
CA ALA A 112 -28.62 11.41 23.52
C ALA A 112 -27.59 10.41 24.03
N ALA A 113 -28.03 9.35 24.73
CA ALA A 113 -27.16 8.26 25.16
C ALA A 113 -26.55 7.49 23.97
N ASP A 114 -27.35 7.10 22.97
CA ASP A 114 -26.88 6.42 21.76
C ASP A 114 -25.88 7.28 20.95
N ALA A 115 -26.12 8.58 20.88
CA ALA A 115 -25.20 9.54 20.25
C ALA A 115 -23.86 9.63 21.00
N SER A 116 -23.89 9.55 22.34
CA SER A 116 -22.68 9.53 23.17
C SER A 116 -21.91 8.20 23.08
N THR A 117 -22.60 7.07 22.90
CA THR A 117 -21.97 5.75 22.67
C THR A 117 -21.29 5.67 21.30
N THR A 118 -21.87 6.30 20.27
CA THR A 118 -21.22 6.42 18.95
C THR A 118 -19.98 7.35 19.00
N ALA A 119 -19.95 8.31 19.92
CA ALA A 119 -18.78 9.16 20.14
C ALA A 119 -17.68 8.49 20.99
N GLN A 120 -18.02 7.50 21.83
CA GLN A 120 -17.08 6.81 22.73
C GLN A 120 -16.19 5.77 22.04
N THR A 121 -16.40 5.43 20.77
CA THR A 121 -15.47 4.61 19.96
C THR A 121 -14.47 5.43 19.13
N ARG A 122 -14.44 6.75 19.30
CA ARG A 122 -13.28 7.56 18.90
C ARG A 122 -12.43 7.82 20.13
N THR A 123 -11.79 6.77 20.64
CA THR A 123 -10.54 6.96 21.39
C THR A 123 -9.67 7.84 20.50
N THR A 124 -9.41 9.06 20.93
CA THR A 124 -8.45 9.95 20.29
C THR A 124 -7.14 9.17 20.25
N ALA A 125 -6.86 8.52 19.13
CA ALA A 125 -5.60 7.86 18.90
C ALA A 125 -4.55 8.96 19.03
N LEU A 126 -3.87 8.99 20.18
CA LEU A 126 -2.74 9.88 20.41
C LEU A 126 -1.87 9.74 19.17
N THR A 127 -1.65 10.84 18.46
CA THR A 127 -0.92 10.80 17.19
C THR A 127 0.54 10.54 17.51
N ILE A 128 0.88 9.26 17.71
CA ILE A 128 2.26 8.81 17.92
C ILE A 128 2.97 9.01 16.59
N SER A 129 4.14 9.65 16.60
CA SER A 129 4.93 9.83 15.38
C SER A 129 5.30 8.47 14.76
N ASN A 130 5.33 8.38 13.42
CA ASN A 130 5.63 7.14 12.70
C ASN A 130 6.90 6.44 13.21
N PHE A 131 7.94 7.21 13.56
CA PHE A 131 9.17 6.65 14.12
C PHE A 131 8.95 5.93 15.45
N ARG A 132 8.19 6.54 16.38
CA ARG A 132 7.86 5.91 17.67
C ARG A 132 7.00 4.66 17.49
N GLN A 133 6.13 4.64 16.48
CA GLN A 133 5.35 3.43 16.15
C GLN A 133 6.27 2.29 15.71
N TRP A 134 7.26 2.55 14.85
CA TRP A 134 8.25 1.56 14.41
C TRP A 134 9.15 1.07 15.56
N VAL A 135 9.61 1.97 16.42
CA VAL A 135 10.42 1.58 17.60
C VAL A 135 9.60 0.72 18.56
N ASN A 136 8.36 1.09 18.85
CA ASN A 136 7.49 0.28 19.71
C ASN A 136 7.18 -1.09 19.11
N PHE A 137 7.04 -1.18 17.78
CA PHE A 137 6.82 -2.44 17.07
C PHE A 137 8.05 -3.36 17.14
N LEU A 138 9.25 -2.82 16.87
CA LEU A 138 10.48 -3.62 16.82
C LEU A 138 11.00 -4.02 18.21
N PHE A 139 10.69 -3.23 19.25
CA PHE A 139 11.24 -3.42 20.59
C PHE A 139 10.19 -3.64 21.69
N GLY A 140 8.92 -3.90 21.31
CA GLY A 140 7.90 -4.43 22.23
C GLY A 140 7.22 -3.44 23.18
N GLY A 141 7.17 -2.15 22.83
CA GLY A 141 6.56 -1.11 23.67
C GLY A 141 5.02 -1.18 23.82
N ASN A 142 4.34 -2.02 23.01
CA ASN A 142 2.87 -2.14 22.99
C ASN A 142 2.30 -3.12 24.04
N SER A 143 3.12 -3.81 24.84
CA SER A 143 2.62 -4.77 25.83
C SER A 143 1.97 -4.12 27.06
N LYS A 144 2.24 -2.83 27.32
CA LYS A 144 1.70 -2.10 28.49
C LYS A 144 0.34 -1.43 28.26
N SER A 145 -0.14 -1.30 27.02
CA SER A 145 -1.44 -0.68 26.73
C SER A 145 -2.61 -1.68 26.66
N ILE A 146 -2.36 -2.96 26.98
CA ILE A 146 -3.37 -4.04 27.02
C ILE A 146 -3.76 -4.39 28.47
N SER A 147 -3.07 -3.82 29.45
CA SER A 147 -3.31 -4.00 30.88
C SER A 147 -3.58 -2.65 31.56
N ASP A 148 -4.69 -2.01 31.18
CA ASP A 148 -5.45 -1.05 31.98
C ASP A 148 -6.86 -0.93 31.38
#